data_AF-A0A956S5A2-F1
#
_entry.id   AF-A0A956S5A2-F1
#
_cell.length_a   1.000
_cell.length_b   1.000
_cell.length_c   1.000
_cell.angle_alpha   90.00
_cell.angle_beta   90.00
_cell.angle_gamma   90.00
#
_symmetry.space_group_name_H-M   'P 1'
#
loop_
_entity.id
_entity.type
_entity.pdbx_description
1 polymer ?
#
loop_
_entity_poly.entity_id
_entity_poly.type
_entity_poly.pdbx_seq_one_letter_code
_entity_poly.pdbx_strand_id
1 'polypeptide(L)'
;MKKKLVSVLFAVMVLIVSIPKYSFAAESGKVIFINMNRTTIKSMQDIPSLKAELEKRGYMGLMNIRGDKGTDDKRSLASMGAGGRANLASDSYINFKEATKENATIYKSSTGKTPKKINDLSINQSLNENEANGQYGSTLGSLGQTLSDNNFKVAVLGNSDTVENGELKENRNICLIAMDNYGRVADGNIEDINIEDDTMPFGIRADYDKLTKETKSLYENNDALFVDLGDTYRLDQYKGFLNEHTYSKMKKTIHNNISKYLESVFNMVGDNDVVYIASSFPSKLAYKNKERLSPIIKFKGNEKGLLSSSTTRRDGIVANIDVGVDILNEFGLENKSMVGRAYSLIQKDDNVDFLSYELEKMATISNIRSTVVNTFVGVVSVSWVIGMVAILFRNRIPNKDKVFNVIKEFIKLGIIMPLVFLLAPIFNFKTPVSMTIGIIITTLALYLLGRVLFKDDLKQMGFFALITILVIVIDCIFGTYLMKNNIMSYDAIIGARYYGVGNEYEGVSIASPIFAFAILLNYNKKLPKWSIIIASIVILITSAYPTMGANVGGAISQTAAYLLFIMLIFDVKLDL
;
A
#
# COMPACT_ATOMS: atom_id res chain seq x y z
N MET A 1 19.41 -54.20 11.04
CA MET A 1 18.16 -53.46 11.37
C MET A 1 18.18 -51.98 10.96
N LYS A 2 19.23 -51.18 11.25
CA LYS A 2 19.25 -49.73 10.95
C LYS A 2 19.07 -49.35 9.47
N LYS A 3 19.68 -50.06 8.51
CA LYS A 3 19.52 -49.78 7.06
C LYS A 3 18.08 -50.00 6.55
N LYS A 4 17.40 -51.05 7.00
CA LYS A 4 15.99 -51.32 6.63
C LYS A 4 15.05 -50.24 7.17
N LEU A 5 15.31 -49.73 8.38
CA LEU A 5 14.52 -48.65 8.99
C LEU A 5 14.64 -47.34 8.19
N VAL A 6 15.86 -47.00 7.75
CA VAL A 6 16.12 -45.79 6.95
C VAL A 6 15.49 -45.89 5.56
N SER A 7 15.55 -47.05 4.90
CA SER A 7 14.88 -47.25 3.61
C SER A 7 13.37 -47.18 3.70
N VAL A 8 12.77 -47.68 4.80
CA VAL A 8 11.32 -47.56 5.05
C VAL A 8 10.95 -46.10 5.32
N LEU A 9 11.72 -45.38 6.14
CA LEU A 9 11.50 -43.94 6.38
C LEU A 9 11.61 -43.11 5.10
N PHE A 10 12.57 -43.41 4.24
CA PHE A 10 12.73 -42.74 2.95
C PHE A 10 11.56 -43.06 2.01
N ALA A 11 11.11 -44.31 1.93
CA ALA A 11 9.95 -44.70 1.13
C ALA A 11 8.65 -44.06 1.65
N VAL A 12 8.48 -43.97 2.97
CA VAL A 12 7.33 -43.28 3.60
C VAL A 12 7.39 -41.78 3.32
N MET A 13 8.56 -41.14 3.40
CA MET A 13 8.72 -39.73 3.01
C MET A 13 8.40 -39.50 1.53
N VAL A 14 8.89 -40.36 0.63
CA VAL A 14 8.58 -40.29 -0.80
C VAL A 14 7.08 -40.51 -1.04
N LEU A 15 6.45 -41.46 -0.36
CA LEU A 15 5.01 -41.73 -0.47
C LEU A 15 4.18 -40.55 0.05
N ILE A 16 4.53 -39.96 1.20
CA ILE A 16 3.86 -38.78 1.76
C ILE A 16 3.99 -37.56 0.83
N VAL A 17 5.14 -37.39 0.17
CA VAL A 17 5.37 -36.32 -0.81
C VAL A 17 4.68 -36.60 -2.15
N SER A 18 4.41 -37.87 -2.45
CA SER A 18 3.79 -38.32 -3.71
C SER A 18 2.28 -38.57 -3.61
N ILE A 19 1.64 -38.33 -2.45
CA ILE A 19 0.17 -38.43 -2.35
C ILE A 19 -0.40 -37.30 -3.23
N PRO A 20 -1.16 -37.63 -4.29
CA PRO A 20 -1.88 -36.62 -5.04
C PRO A 20 -2.85 -35.96 -4.06
N LYS A 21 -2.70 -34.66 -3.84
CA LYS A 21 -3.76 -33.88 -3.19
C LYS A 21 -4.92 -33.80 -4.18
N TYR A 22 -5.83 -34.76 -4.10
CA TYR A 22 -7.15 -34.62 -4.68
C TYR A 22 -7.87 -33.50 -3.92
N SER A 23 -7.77 -32.27 -4.42
CA SER A 23 -8.72 -31.23 -4.06
C SER A 23 -10.01 -31.59 -4.76
N PHE A 24 -11.03 -31.99 -4.00
CA PHE A 24 -12.38 -32.01 -4.54
C PHE A 24 -12.70 -30.58 -5.00
N ALA A 25 -13.14 -30.43 -6.24
CA ALA A 25 -13.72 -29.19 -6.71
C ALA A 25 -14.99 -28.95 -5.89
N ALA A 26 -14.86 -28.20 -4.79
CA ALA A 26 -16.01 -27.50 -4.25
C ALA A 26 -16.54 -26.63 -5.39
N GLU A 27 -17.86 -26.60 -5.60
CA GLU A 27 -18.47 -25.65 -6.53
C GLU A 27 -17.91 -24.27 -6.21
N SER A 28 -17.07 -23.73 -7.10
CA SER A 28 -16.50 -22.41 -6.92
C SER A 28 -17.65 -21.41 -7.01
N GLY A 29 -17.86 -20.64 -5.94
CA GLY A 29 -18.82 -19.55 -5.97
C GLY A 29 -18.44 -18.49 -7.01
N LYS A 30 -19.39 -17.60 -7.29
CA LYS A 30 -19.21 -16.49 -8.21
C LYS A 30 -18.57 -15.30 -7.52
N VAL A 31 -17.95 -14.42 -8.31
CA VAL A 31 -17.36 -13.17 -7.83
C VAL A 31 -18.09 -11.99 -8.44
N ILE A 32 -18.52 -11.04 -7.61
CA ILE A 32 -18.99 -9.72 -8.03
C ILE A 32 -18.05 -8.66 -7.48
N PHE A 33 -17.43 -7.88 -8.34
CA PHE A 33 -16.61 -6.72 -7.96
C PHE A 33 -17.35 -5.43 -8.31
N ILE A 34 -17.71 -4.64 -7.30
CA ILE A 34 -18.42 -3.38 -7.44
C ILE A 34 -17.43 -2.24 -7.20
N ASN A 35 -17.14 -1.49 -8.25
CA ASN A 35 -16.39 -0.25 -8.20
C ASN A 35 -17.30 0.90 -7.79
N MET A 36 -17.15 1.34 -6.54
CA MET A 36 -17.74 2.56 -6.02
C MET A 36 -16.64 3.63 -5.97
N ASN A 37 -16.21 4.08 -7.14
CA ASN A 37 -15.04 4.92 -7.28
C ASN A 37 -15.21 6.30 -6.61
N ARG A 38 -14.11 6.95 -6.24
CA ARG A 38 -14.08 8.29 -5.60
C ARG A 38 -14.81 8.36 -4.26
N THR A 39 -14.75 7.29 -3.48
CA THR A 39 -15.37 7.21 -2.16
C THR A 39 -14.35 6.98 -1.04
N THR A 40 -14.79 7.24 0.19
CA THR A 40 -14.02 7.02 1.41
C THR A 40 -14.76 6.05 2.31
N ILE A 41 -14.08 5.50 3.32
CA ILE A 41 -14.71 4.64 4.35
C ILE A 41 -15.96 5.32 4.93
N LYS A 42 -15.85 6.62 5.25
CA LYS A 42 -16.96 7.41 5.78
C LYS A 42 -18.13 7.49 4.82
N SER A 43 -17.88 7.79 3.54
CA SER A 43 -18.94 7.84 2.53
C SER A 43 -19.60 6.48 2.31
N MET A 44 -18.86 5.38 2.39
CA MET A 44 -19.44 4.03 2.31
C MET A 44 -20.36 3.72 3.50
N GLN A 45 -20.03 4.17 4.72
CA GLN A 45 -20.89 4.01 5.90
C GLN A 45 -22.15 4.88 5.88
N ASP A 46 -22.15 5.95 5.10
CA ASP A 46 -23.34 6.78 4.89
C ASP A 46 -24.40 6.07 4.01
N ILE A 47 -24.09 4.90 3.43
CA ILE A 47 -25.02 4.11 2.60
C ILE A 47 -25.74 3.10 3.50
N PRO A 48 -27.08 3.20 3.66
CA PRO A 48 -27.82 2.41 4.67
C PRO A 48 -27.64 0.90 4.54
N SER A 49 -27.82 0.32 3.36
CA SER A 49 -27.72 -1.13 3.17
C SER A 49 -26.30 -1.66 3.38
N LEU A 50 -25.30 -0.91 2.93
CA LEU A 50 -23.90 -1.27 3.14
C LEU A 50 -23.52 -1.21 4.62
N LYS A 51 -23.96 -0.17 5.34
CA LYS A 51 -23.76 -0.06 6.79
C LYS A 51 -24.42 -1.23 7.53
N ALA A 52 -25.67 -1.55 7.20
CA ALA A 52 -26.40 -2.64 7.83
C ALA A 52 -25.73 -4.01 7.59
N GLU A 53 -25.13 -4.23 6.43
CA GLU A 53 -24.37 -5.45 6.16
C GLU A 53 -23.03 -5.47 6.90
N LEU A 54 -22.29 -4.36 6.95
CA LEU A 54 -21.02 -4.24 7.67
C LEU A 54 -21.16 -4.46 9.18
N GLU A 55 -22.32 -4.15 9.76
CA GLU A 55 -22.62 -4.46 11.17
C GLU A 55 -22.67 -5.98 11.44
N LYS A 56 -23.05 -6.77 10.43
CA LYS A 56 -23.20 -8.23 10.53
C LYS A 56 -21.95 -8.99 10.08
N ARG A 57 -21.41 -8.64 8.91
CA ARG A 57 -20.35 -9.38 8.22
C ARG A 57 -19.52 -8.47 7.32
N GLY A 58 -18.39 -8.96 6.84
CA GLY A 58 -17.56 -8.29 5.86
C GLY A 58 -16.18 -7.94 6.40
N TYR A 59 -15.18 -8.13 5.55
CA TYR A 59 -13.79 -7.85 5.83
C TYR A 59 -13.39 -6.55 5.15
N MET A 60 -12.86 -5.61 5.92
CA MET A 60 -12.50 -4.29 5.42
C MET A 60 -10.99 -4.10 5.33
N GLY A 61 -10.55 -3.36 4.32
CA GLY A 61 -9.16 -2.95 4.16
C GLY A 61 -9.04 -1.56 3.55
N LEU A 62 -7.85 -0.99 3.74
CA LEU A 62 -7.38 0.23 3.12
C LEU A 62 -6.33 -0.14 2.07
N MET A 63 -6.71 0.02 0.82
CA MET A 63 -5.96 -0.36 -0.35
C MET A 63 -5.02 0.76 -0.79
N ASN A 64 -3.73 0.44 -0.91
CA ASN A 64 -2.80 1.28 -1.63
C ASN A 64 -3.12 1.23 -3.14
N ILE A 65 -3.26 2.41 -3.74
CA ILE A 65 -3.75 2.63 -5.10
C ILE A 65 -2.63 2.88 -6.13
N ARG A 66 -1.38 2.60 -5.77
CA ARG A 66 -0.23 2.97 -6.60
C ARG A 66 -0.17 2.10 -7.86
N GLY A 67 -0.10 2.76 -9.01
CA GLY A 67 0.31 2.15 -10.26
C GLY A 67 1.80 2.33 -10.52
N ASP A 68 2.23 2.01 -11.73
CA ASP A 68 3.57 2.35 -12.18
C ASP A 68 3.61 3.79 -12.70
N LYS A 69 4.70 4.51 -12.36
CA LYS A 69 4.95 5.93 -12.72
C LYS A 69 3.83 6.93 -12.38
N GLY A 70 2.81 6.53 -11.63
CA GLY A 70 1.68 7.40 -11.29
C GLY A 70 0.66 6.75 -10.37
N THR A 71 -0.27 7.58 -9.90
CA THR A 71 -1.37 7.17 -9.02
C THR A 71 -2.63 7.86 -9.50
N ASP A 72 -3.50 7.11 -10.17
CA ASP A 72 -4.80 7.54 -10.70
C ASP A 72 -5.75 6.33 -10.83
N ASP A 73 -7.02 6.59 -11.15
CA ASP A 73 -8.10 5.60 -11.19
C ASP A 73 -7.80 4.46 -12.17
N LYS A 74 -7.41 4.80 -13.40
CA LYS A 74 -7.16 3.84 -14.47
C LYS A 74 -5.97 2.94 -14.16
N ARG A 75 -4.86 3.51 -13.67
CA ARG A 75 -3.67 2.74 -13.28
C ARG A 75 -3.96 1.86 -12.08
N SER A 76 -4.82 2.32 -11.17
CA SER A 76 -5.27 1.51 -10.03
C SER A 76 -6.04 0.28 -10.52
N LEU A 77 -7.05 0.45 -11.38
CA LEU A 77 -7.84 -0.65 -11.96
C LEU A 77 -6.98 -1.59 -12.82
N ALA A 78 -6.11 -1.06 -13.68
CA ALA A 78 -5.19 -1.87 -14.47
C ALA A 78 -4.21 -2.65 -13.59
N SER A 79 -3.73 -2.08 -12.49
CA SER A 79 -2.83 -2.78 -11.55
C SER A 79 -3.56 -3.88 -10.78
N MET A 80 -4.86 -3.70 -10.47
CA MET A 80 -5.70 -4.76 -9.90
C MET A 80 -5.81 -5.95 -10.86
N GLY A 81 -6.10 -5.69 -12.14
CA GLY A 81 -6.21 -6.74 -13.16
C GLY A 81 -4.87 -7.37 -13.54
N ALA A 82 -3.78 -6.61 -13.49
CA ALA A 82 -2.44 -7.11 -13.80
C ALA A 82 -1.80 -7.92 -12.66
N GLY A 83 -2.27 -7.76 -11.43
CA GLY A 83 -1.63 -8.38 -10.25
C GLY A 83 -0.23 -7.85 -9.95
N GLY A 84 0.07 -6.66 -10.48
CA GLY A 84 1.37 -5.99 -10.44
C GLY A 84 1.16 -4.52 -10.82
N ARG A 85 2.13 -3.65 -10.48
CA ARG A 85 2.02 -2.21 -10.80
C ARG A 85 2.08 -2.02 -12.30
N ALA A 86 0.98 -1.56 -12.88
CA ALA A 86 0.85 -1.37 -14.31
C ALA A 86 1.02 0.10 -14.70
N ASN A 87 1.64 0.35 -15.85
CA ASN A 87 1.62 1.65 -16.51
C ASN A 87 0.58 1.62 -17.63
N LEU A 88 0.08 2.80 -18.01
CA LEU A 88 -0.89 2.98 -19.08
C LEU A 88 -0.53 4.22 -19.89
N ALA A 89 -0.99 4.25 -21.13
CA ALA A 89 -0.96 5.46 -21.95
C ALA A 89 -1.80 6.59 -21.33
N SER A 90 -1.63 7.82 -21.83
CA SER A 90 -2.43 8.98 -21.39
C SER A 90 -3.93 8.79 -21.66
N ASP A 91 -4.77 9.58 -20.97
CA ASP A 91 -6.24 9.38 -20.92
C ASP A 91 -6.93 9.38 -22.29
N SER A 92 -6.37 10.08 -23.28
CA SER A 92 -6.88 10.13 -24.65
C SER A 92 -6.86 8.79 -25.40
N TYR A 93 -6.33 7.71 -24.81
CA TYR A 93 -6.00 6.47 -25.51
C TYR A 93 -6.58 5.21 -24.88
N ILE A 94 -7.55 5.31 -23.97
CA ILE A 94 -8.31 4.15 -23.48
C ILE A 94 -9.70 4.21 -24.10
N ASN A 95 -10.01 3.29 -25.01
CA ASN A 95 -11.18 3.38 -25.87
C ASN A 95 -11.94 2.05 -25.93
N PHE A 96 -12.55 1.67 -24.79
CA PHE A 96 -13.41 0.48 -24.73
C PHE A 96 -14.74 0.72 -25.44
N LYS A 97 -15.04 -0.12 -26.42
CA LYS A 97 -16.28 -0.08 -27.21
C LYS A 97 -16.92 -1.46 -27.29
N GLU A 98 -18.23 -1.48 -27.42
CA GLU A 98 -18.94 -2.71 -27.80
C GLU A 98 -18.68 -3.06 -29.28
N ALA A 99 -18.67 -4.36 -29.57
CA ALA A 99 -18.39 -4.90 -30.88
C ALA A 99 -19.55 -4.69 -31.86
N THR A 100 -19.54 -3.54 -32.52
CA THR A 100 -20.28 -3.32 -33.78
C THR A 100 -19.46 -3.88 -34.95
N LYS A 101 -20.07 -4.01 -36.15
CA LYS A 101 -19.34 -4.43 -37.37
C LYS A 101 -18.12 -3.55 -37.65
N GLU A 102 -18.25 -2.24 -37.40
CA GLU A 102 -17.18 -1.26 -37.57
C GLU A 102 -16.10 -1.42 -36.49
N ASN A 103 -16.47 -1.35 -35.21
CA ASN A 103 -15.52 -1.46 -34.09
C ASN A 103 -14.76 -2.79 -34.10
N ALA A 104 -15.46 -3.89 -34.43
CA ALA A 104 -14.86 -5.21 -34.58
C ALA A 104 -13.80 -5.26 -35.69
N THR A 105 -14.03 -4.54 -36.80
CA THR A 105 -13.08 -4.44 -37.92
C THR A 105 -11.86 -3.61 -37.52
N ILE A 106 -12.08 -2.47 -36.87
CA ILE A 106 -11.01 -1.58 -36.35
C ILE A 106 -10.14 -2.33 -35.34
N TYR A 107 -10.76 -3.02 -34.38
CA TYR A 107 -10.03 -3.80 -33.38
C TYR A 107 -9.20 -4.93 -34.03
N LYS A 108 -9.79 -5.68 -34.96
CA LYS A 108 -9.10 -6.78 -35.63
C LYS A 108 -7.95 -6.28 -36.51
N SER A 109 -8.10 -5.13 -37.16
CA SER A 109 -7.03 -4.55 -37.99
C SER A 109 -5.87 -4.02 -37.15
N SER A 110 -6.14 -3.46 -35.96
CA SER A 110 -5.10 -2.96 -35.07
C SER A 110 -4.38 -4.06 -34.30
N THR A 111 -5.09 -5.08 -33.82
CA THR A 111 -4.53 -6.12 -32.93
C THR A 111 -4.21 -7.45 -33.61
N GLY A 112 -4.80 -7.72 -34.77
CA GLY A 112 -4.79 -9.04 -35.39
C GLY A 112 -5.61 -10.11 -34.64
N LYS A 113 -6.34 -9.74 -33.58
CA LYS A 113 -7.11 -10.68 -32.74
C LYS A 113 -8.60 -10.61 -33.07
N THR A 114 -9.31 -11.72 -32.90
CA THR A 114 -10.77 -11.73 -33.00
C THR A 114 -11.36 -10.93 -31.84
N PRO A 115 -12.26 -9.96 -32.11
CA PRO A 115 -12.93 -9.20 -31.06
C PRO A 115 -13.87 -10.09 -30.24
N LYS A 116 -14.08 -9.72 -28.98
CA LYS A 116 -15.16 -10.22 -28.11
C LYS A 116 -16.27 -9.18 -28.02
N LYS A 117 -17.18 -9.25 -27.04
CA LYS A 117 -18.30 -8.32 -26.89
C LYS A 117 -17.84 -6.88 -26.65
N ILE A 118 -16.85 -6.69 -25.78
CA ILE A 118 -16.25 -5.38 -25.46
C ILE A 118 -14.76 -5.43 -25.78
N ASN A 119 -14.23 -4.38 -26.42
CA ASN A 119 -12.84 -4.32 -26.85
C ASN A 119 -12.27 -2.91 -26.69
N ASP A 120 -11.04 -2.78 -26.19
CA ASP A 120 -10.27 -1.55 -26.25
C ASP A 120 -9.64 -1.39 -27.63
N LEU A 121 -10.15 -0.45 -28.42
CA LEU A 121 -9.70 -0.21 -29.80
C LEU A 121 -8.25 0.30 -29.88
N SER A 122 -7.74 0.87 -28.78
CA SER A 122 -6.39 1.43 -28.67
C SER A 122 -5.48 0.64 -27.72
N ILE A 123 -5.84 -0.61 -27.38
CA ILE A 123 -5.13 -1.45 -26.41
C ILE A 123 -3.61 -1.53 -26.65
N ASN A 124 -3.17 -1.65 -27.91
CA ASN A 124 -1.76 -1.77 -28.26
C ASN A 124 -0.93 -0.60 -27.74
N GLN A 125 -1.52 0.59 -27.61
CA GLN A 125 -0.81 1.74 -27.07
C GLN A 125 -0.52 1.57 -25.58
N SER A 126 -1.50 1.09 -24.80
CA SER A 126 -1.31 0.79 -23.38
C SER A 126 -0.37 -0.39 -23.17
N LEU A 127 -0.44 -1.42 -24.02
CA LEU A 127 0.50 -2.56 -24.00
C LEU A 127 1.93 -2.10 -24.27
N ASN A 128 2.15 -1.35 -25.35
CA ASN A 128 3.48 -0.82 -25.72
C ASN A 128 4.03 0.13 -24.65
N GLU A 129 3.18 1.00 -24.08
CA GLU A 129 3.58 1.91 -23.00
C GLU A 129 3.97 1.15 -21.73
N ASN A 130 3.23 0.10 -21.39
CA ASN A 130 3.55 -0.72 -20.24
C ASN A 130 4.83 -1.55 -20.44
N GLU A 131 5.07 -2.05 -21.65
CA GLU A 131 6.29 -2.79 -21.98
C GLU A 131 7.53 -1.88 -22.06
N ALA A 132 7.44 -0.76 -22.79
CA ALA A 132 8.58 0.12 -23.02
C ALA A 132 8.92 0.99 -21.80
N ASN A 133 7.90 1.43 -21.05
CA ASN A 133 8.07 2.38 -19.96
C ASN A 133 7.77 1.80 -18.57
N GLY A 134 7.34 0.54 -18.47
CA GLY A 134 7.08 -0.12 -17.19
C GLY A 134 8.37 -0.50 -16.44
N GLN A 135 8.40 -0.30 -15.12
CA GLN A 135 9.51 -0.63 -14.23
C GLN A 135 9.32 -1.95 -13.48
N TYR A 136 8.10 -2.50 -13.48
CA TYR A 136 7.73 -3.66 -12.67
C TYR A 136 7.50 -4.94 -13.47
N GLY A 137 7.57 -4.89 -14.80
CA GLY A 137 7.36 -6.06 -15.67
C GLY A 137 5.95 -6.67 -15.58
N SER A 138 4.97 -5.90 -15.13
CA SER A 138 3.58 -6.35 -14.99
C SER A 138 2.95 -6.60 -16.37
N THR A 139 2.04 -7.57 -16.47
CA THR A 139 1.31 -7.87 -17.72
C THR A 139 -0.15 -7.43 -17.59
N LEU A 140 -0.57 -6.46 -18.42
CA LEU A 140 -1.94 -5.98 -18.47
C LEU A 140 -2.92 -7.11 -18.84
N GLY A 141 -4.08 -7.15 -18.18
CA GLY A 141 -5.13 -8.14 -18.45
C GLY A 141 -4.90 -9.55 -17.88
N SER A 142 -3.90 -9.72 -17.01
CA SER A 142 -3.53 -11.04 -16.45
C SER A 142 -4.70 -11.75 -15.75
N LEU A 143 -5.51 -11.03 -14.98
CA LEU A 143 -6.70 -11.57 -14.32
C LEU A 143 -7.71 -12.14 -15.34
N GLY A 144 -8.15 -11.30 -16.29
CA GLY A 144 -9.13 -11.68 -17.30
C GLY A 144 -8.63 -12.80 -18.21
N GLN A 145 -7.34 -12.79 -18.56
CA GLN A 145 -6.72 -13.85 -19.35
C GLN A 145 -6.69 -15.17 -18.56
N THR A 146 -6.30 -15.15 -17.28
CA THR A 146 -6.22 -16.36 -16.45
C THR A 146 -7.61 -16.99 -16.24
N LEU A 147 -8.64 -16.16 -16.00
CA LEU A 147 -10.02 -16.63 -15.91
C LEU A 147 -10.46 -17.26 -17.25
N SER A 148 -10.22 -16.58 -18.37
CA SER A 148 -10.57 -17.06 -19.70
C SER A 148 -9.87 -18.38 -20.06
N ASP A 149 -8.59 -18.53 -19.72
CA ASP A 149 -7.80 -19.75 -20.00
C ASP A 149 -8.29 -20.97 -19.20
N ASN A 150 -8.95 -20.71 -18.06
CA ASN A 150 -9.56 -21.73 -17.20
C ASN A 150 -11.08 -21.87 -17.40
N ASN A 151 -11.61 -21.34 -18.51
CA ASN A 151 -13.03 -21.41 -18.89
C ASN A 151 -14.01 -20.69 -17.96
N PHE A 152 -13.55 -19.78 -17.11
CA PHE A 152 -14.42 -18.89 -16.36
C PHE A 152 -14.89 -17.73 -17.23
N LYS A 153 -16.20 -17.44 -17.17
CA LYS A 153 -16.85 -16.38 -17.93
C LYS A 153 -16.77 -15.06 -17.16
N VAL A 154 -16.29 -14.02 -17.86
CA VAL A 154 -16.06 -12.68 -17.30
C VAL A 154 -16.95 -11.66 -18.00
N ALA A 155 -17.67 -10.88 -17.19
CA ALA A 155 -18.52 -9.79 -17.65
C ALA A 155 -18.19 -8.45 -16.98
N VAL A 156 -18.45 -7.36 -17.70
CA VAL A 156 -18.36 -5.98 -17.17
C VAL A 156 -19.69 -5.26 -17.35
N LEU A 157 -20.11 -4.47 -16.35
CA LEU A 157 -21.35 -3.69 -16.42
C LEU A 157 -21.11 -2.26 -15.92
N GLY A 158 -21.71 -1.29 -16.58
CA GLY A 158 -21.69 0.10 -16.11
C GLY A 158 -20.50 0.90 -16.63
N ASN A 159 -20.54 2.21 -16.37
CA ASN A 159 -19.48 3.14 -16.73
C ASN A 159 -19.49 4.38 -15.82
N SER A 160 -18.44 5.17 -15.93
CA SER A 160 -18.27 6.45 -15.25
C SER A 160 -18.31 7.63 -16.24
N ASP A 161 -18.99 7.47 -17.39
CA ASP A 161 -19.05 8.45 -18.47
C ASP A 161 -19.59 9.80 -17.97
N THR A 162 -19.17 10.90 -18.59
CA THR A 162 -19.59 12.28 -18.24
C THR A 162 -19.99 13.04 -19.50
N VAL A 163 -20.89 14.02 -19.39
CA VAL A 163 -21.19 14.94 -20.49
C VAL A 163 -20.52 16.29 -20.20
N GLU A 164 -19.50 16.64 -20.97
CA GLU A 164 -18.75 17.90 -20.85
C GLU A 164 -19.02 18.75 -22.11
N ASN A 165 -19.56 19.97 -21.95
CA ASN A 165 -19.89 20.87 -23.06
C ASN A 165 -20.80 20.26 -24.15
N GLY A 166 -21.69 19.35 -23.76
CA GLY A 166 -22.58 18.65 -24.69
C GLY A 166 -21.94 17.45 -25.40
N GLU A 167 -20.66 17.16 -25.14
CA GLU A 167 -19.96 16.00 -25.67
C GLU A 167 -19.87 14.89 -24.61
N LEU A 168 -20.16 13.65 -25.04
CA LEU A 168 -19.97 12.47 -24.21
C LEU A 168 -18.47 12.17 -24.09
N LYS A 169 -17.97 12.23 -22.86
CA LYS A 169 -16.63 11.81 -22.51
C LYS A 169 -16.69 10.47 -21.82
N GLU A 170 -16.19 9.47 -22.52
CA GLU A 170 -16.25 8.08 -22.08
C GLU A 170 -15.21 7.80 -21.01
N ASN A 171 -15.66 7.13 -19.95
CA ASN A 171 -14.84 6.61 -18.88
C ASN A 171 -15.32 5.20 -18.55
N ARG A 172 -14.79 4.25 -19.32
CA ARG A 172 -15.10 2.82 -19.25
C ARG A 172 -13.94 2.04 -18.62
N ASN A 173 -13.21 2.70 -17.71
CA ASN A 173 -11.97 2.19 -17.12
C ASN A 173 -12.16 0.91 -16.28
N ILE A 174 -13.38 0.60 -15.85
CA ILE A 174 -13.72 -0.68 -15.19
C ILE A 174 -13.33 -1.90 -16.04
N CYS A 175 -13.28 -1.77 -17.37
CA CYS A 175 -12.80 -2.84 -18.23
C CYS A 175 -11.32 -3.20 -18.00
N LEU A 176 -10.49 -2.28 -17.48
CA LEU A 176 -9.05 -2.51 -17.28
C LEU A 176 -8.74 -3.60 -16.25
N ILE A 177 -9.60 -3.79 -15.25
CA ILE A 177 -9.43 -4.89 -14.27
C ILE A 177 -9.86 -6.24 -14.86
N ALA A 178 -10.85 -6.25 -15.76
CA ALA A 178 -11.52 -7.46 -16.24
C ALA A 178 -11.03 -7.96 -17.61
N MET A 179 -10.40 -7.10 -18.41
CA MET A 179 -9.95 -7.44 -19.76
C MET A 179 -8.93 -8.56 -19.78
N ASP A 180 -8.88 -9.29 -20.89
CA ASP A 180 -7.77 -10.20 -21.19
C ASP A 180 -6.52 -9.43 -21.69
N ASN A 181 -5.42 -10.15 -21.95
CA ASN A 181 -4.14 -9.55 -22.37
C ASN A 181 -4.21 -8.83 -23.73
N TYR A 182 -5.35 -8.89 -24.41
CA TYR A 182 -5.61 -8.22 -25.69
C TYR A 182 -6.66 -7.11 -25.56
N GLY A 183 -7.04 -6.72 -24.35
CA GLY A 183 -7.98 -5.62 -24.13
C GLY A 183 -9.43 -5.99 -24.40
N ARG A 184 -9.81 -7.27 -24.26
CA ARG A 184 -11.17 -7.75 -24.57
C ARG A 184 -11.88 -8.29 -23.34
N VAL A 185 -13.20 -8.09 -23.28
CA VAL A 185 -14.09 -8.70 -22.28
C VAL A 185 -15.16 -9.53 -23.01
N ALA A 186 -15.44 -10.72 -22.49
CA ALA A 186 -16.28 -11.71 -23.17
C ALA A 186 -17.76 -11.34 -23.20
N ASP A 187 -18.27 -10.78 -22.11
CA ASP A 187 -19.66 -10.38 -21.96
C ASP A 187 -19.78 -9.06 -21.17
N GLY A 188 -20.97 -8.49 -21.07
CA GLY A 188 -21.20 -7.22 -20.38
C GLY A 188 -22.02 -6.19 -21.14
N ASN A 189 -22.18 -5.03 -20.53
CA ASN A 189 -22.79 -3.84 -21.12
C ASN A 189 -22.15 -2.57 -20.53
N ILE A 190 -21.53 -1.76 -21.39
CA ILE A 190 -20.88 -0.50 -20.98
C ILE A 190 -21.48 0.72 -21.69
N GLU A 191 -22.48 0.48 -22.54
CA GLU A 191 -23.20 1.49 -23.31
C GLU A 191 -24.66 1.54 -22.82
N ASP A 192 -25.38 2.64 -23.04
CA ASP A 192 -26.82 2.70 -22.73
C ASP A 192 -27.21 2.29 -21.29
N ILE A 193 -26.36 2.53 -20.30
CA ILE A 193 -26.60 2.17 -18.88
C ILE A 193 -26.82 3.40 -17.98
N ASN A 194 -26.90 4.58 -18.61
CA ASN A 194 -27.18 5.86 -17.98
C ASN A 194 -28.47 6.45 -18.57
N ILE A 195 -29.15 7.29 -17.80
CA ILE A 195 -30.26 8.12 -18.27
C ILE A 195 -29.95 9.61 -18.08
N GLU A 196 -30.62 10.43 -18.87
CA GLU A 196 -30.63 11.87 -18.71
C GLU A 196 -31.36 12.25 -17.41
N ASP A 197 -30.72 13.11 -16.62
CA ASP A 197 -31.25 13.68 -15.38
C ASP A 197 -30.55 15.02 -15.10
N ASP A 198 -31.17 16.11 -15.54
CA ASP A 198 -30.64 17.49 -15.39
C ASP A 198 -30.43 17.91 -13.92
N THR A 199 -30.98 17.16 -12.96
CA THR A 199 -30.78 17.41 -11.54
C THR A 199 -29.51 16.78 -10.98
N MET A 200 -28.77 16.03 -11.80
CA MET A 200 -27.59 15.25 -11.44
C MET A 200 -26.31 15.80 -12.09
N PRO A 201 -25.12 15.45 -11.55
CA PRO A 201 -23.85 15.85 -12.13
C PRO A 201 -23.76 15.56 -13.64
N PHE A 202 -23.38 16.56 -14.43
CA PHE A 202 -23.30 16.47 -15.90
C PHE A 202 -24.62 16.16 -16.61
N GLY A 203 -25.78 16.35 -15.95
CA GLY A 203 -27.09 16.11 -16.54
C GLY A 203 -27.41 14.63 -16.79
N ILE A 204 -26.65 13.72 -16.17
CA ILE A 204 -26.82 12.27 -16.35
C ILE A 204 -26.67 11.53 -15.02
N ARG A 205 -27.27 10.34 -14.93
CA ARG A 205 -27.04 9.40 -13.84
C ARG A 205 -27.12 7.96 -14.32
N ALA A 206 -26.58 7.03 -13.52
CA ALA A 206 -26.80 5.61 -13.77
C ALA A 206 -28.30 5.26 -13.75
N ASP A 207 -28.71 4.39 -14.68
CA ASP A 207 -30.03 3.76 -14.65
C ASP A 207 -29.99 2.60 -13.65
N TYR A 208 -30.25 2.86 -12.36
CA TYR A 208 -30.17 1.82 -11.34
C TYR A 208 -31.17 0.68 -11.53
N ASP A 209 -32.31 0.92 -12.18
CA ASP A 209 -33.30 -0.14 -12.43
C ASP A 209 -32.77 -1.09 -13.52
N LYS A 210 -32.24 -0.52 -14.62
CA LYS A 210 -31.57 -1.31 -15.67
C LYS A 210 -30.29 -1.97 -15.16
N LEU A 211 -29.46 -1.25 -14.42
CA LEU A 211 -28.23 -1.76 -13.80
C LEU A 211 -28.51 -2.97 -12.90
N THR A 212 -29.55 -2.90 -12.08
CA THR A 212 -29.96 -4.03 -11.21
C THR A 212 -30.41 -5.24 -12.03
N LYS A 213 -31.27 -5.01 -13.03
CA LYS A 213 -31.78 -6.07 -13.92
C LYS A 213 -30.65 -6.76 -14.69
N GLU A 214 -29.73 -5.98 -15.27
CA GLU A 214 -28.60 -6.50 -16.02
C GLU A 214 -27.56 -7.16 -15.12
N THR A 215 -27.34 -6.64 -13.91
CA THR A 215 -26.50 -7.29 -12.90
C THR A 215 -27.00 -8.71 -12.64
N LYS A 216 -28.31 -8.88 -12.41
CA LYS A 216 -28.90 -10.22 -12.18
C LYS A 216 -28.72 -11.14 -13.39
N SER A 217 -29.02 -10.66 -14.60
CA SER A 217 -28.87 -11.44 -15.84
C SER A 217 -27.43 -11.86 -16.11
N LEU A 218 -26.47 -10.95 -15.92
CA LEU A 218 -25.05 -11.25 -16.11
C LEU A 218 -24.52 -12.16 -15.02
N TYR A 219 -24.94 -11.97 -13.77
CA TYR A 219 -24.60 -12.84 -12.65
C TYR A 219 -25.08 -14.28 -12.87
N GLU A 220 -26.26 -14.50 -13.45
CA GLU A 220 -26.75 -15.86 -13.75
C GLU A 220 -25.87 -16.57 -14.79
N ASN A 221 -25.35 -15.83 -15.78
CA ASN A 221 -24.67 -16.39 -16.95
C ASN A 221 -23.12 -16.36 -16.92
N ASN A 222 -22.54 -15.66 -15.95
CA ASN A 222 -21.10 -15.48 -15.80
C ASN A 222 -20.60 -15.91 -14.42
N ASP A 223 -19.29 -16.07 -14.28
CA ASP A 223 -18.63 -16.50 -13.05
C ASP A 223 -17.99 -15.33 -12.29
N ALA A 224 -17.45 -14.35 -13.04
CA ALA A 224 -16.93 -13.10 -12.50
C ALA A 224 -17.59 -11.88 -13.17
N LEU A 225 -18.19 -11.01 -12.37
CA LEU A 225 -18.87 -9.80 -12.82
C LEU A 225 -18.23 -8.55 -12.20
N PHE A 226 -17.84 -7.59 -13.03
CA PHE A 226 -17.25 -6.32 -12.61
C PHE A 226 -18.22 -5.17 -12.92
N VAL A 227 -18.71 -4.48 -11.90
CA VAL A 227 -19.72 -3.43 -12.02
C VAL A 227 -19.14 -2.07 -11.66
N ASP A 228 -19.36 -1.05 -12.48
CA ASP A 228 -19.10 0.36 -12.14
C ASP A 228 -20.42 1.11 -11.91
N LEU A 229 -20.54 1.74 -10.73
CA LEU A 229 -21.73 2.52 -10.36
C LEU A 229 -21.75 3.92 -10.99
N GLY A 230 -20.57 4.48 -11.30
CA GLY A 230 -20.41 5.77 -11.99
C GLY A 230 -20.76 7.05 -11.19
N ASP A 231 -21.90 7.09 -10.49
CA ASP A 231 -22.41 8.36 -9.94
C ASP A 231 -21.54 8.97 -8.83
N THR A 232 -20.85 8.15 -8.04
CA THR A 232 -19.90 8.64 -7.03
C THR A 232 -18.70 9.32 -7.68
N TYR A 233 -18.23 8.80 -8.82
CA TYR A 233 -17.20 9.45 -9.63
C TYR A 233 -17.71 10.78 -10.20
N ARG A 234 -18.89 10.77 -10.84
CA ARG A 234 -19.49 11.98 -11.42
C ARG A 234 -19.66 13.08 -10.37
N LEU A 235 -20.17 12.74 -9.19
CA LEU A 235 -20.33 13.68 -8.08
C LEU A 235 -18.99 14.27 -7.60
N ASP A 236 -17.93 13.47 -7.48
CA ASP A 236 -16.60 13.96 -7.06
C ASP A 236 -15.98 14.88 -8.13
N GLN A 237 -16.14 14.57 -9.42
CA GLN A 237 -15.69 15.45 -10.50
C GLN A 237 -16.47 16.78 -10.51
N TYR A 238 -17.77 16.74 -10.21
CA TYR A 238 -18.66 17.90 -10.26
C TYR A 238 -18.67 18.74 -8.97
N LYS A 239 -17.99 18.30 -7.90
CA LYS A 239 -17.98 18.97 -6.58
C LYS A 239 -17.63 20.46 -6.66
N GLY A 240 -16.73 20.86 -7.57
CA GLY A 240 -16.32 22.26 -7.73
C GLY A 240 -17.43 23.22 -8.15
N PHE A 241 -18.53 22.70 -8.72
CA PHE A 241 -19.70 23.48 -9.15
C PHE A 241 -20.83 23.52 -8.10
N LEU A 242 -20.64 22.87 -6.95
CA LEU A 242 -21.69 22.68 -5.96
C LEU A 242 -21.35 23.37 -4.63
N ASN A 243 -22.33 24.05 -4.03
CA ASN A 243 -22.25 24.44 -2.62
C ASN A 243 -22.47 23.21 -1.70
N GLU A 244 -22.16 23.35 -0.41
CA GLU A 244 -22.23 22.24 0.55
C GLU A 244 -23.64 21.65 0.73
N HIS A 245 -24.68 22.49 0.70
CA HIS A 245 -26.06 22.05 0.84
C HIS A 245 -26.50 21.21 -0.37
N THR A 246 -26.27 21.71 -1.58
CA THR A 246 -26.61 21.00 -2.83
C THR A 246 -25.81 19.71 -2.97
N TYR A 247 -24.50 19.75 -2.66
CA TYR A 247 -23.66 18.56 -2.64
C TYR A 247 -24.19 17.50 -1.67
N SER A 248 -24.55 17.88 -0.45
CA SER A 248 -25.08 16.95 0.55
C SER A 248 -26.40 16.34 0.12
N LYS A 249 -27.28 17.13 -0.51
CA LYS A 249 -28.55 16.64 -1.08
C LYS A 249 -28.32 15.63 -2.20
N MET A 250 -27.48 15.96 -3.19
CA MET A 250 -27.15 15.06 -4.31
C MET A 250 -26.46 13.79 -3.82
N LYS A 251 -25.50 13.91 -2.90
CA LYS A 251 -24.82 12.77 -2.26
C LYS A 251 -25.83 11.82 -1.62
N LYS A 252 -26.81 12.35 -0.88
CA LYS A 252 -27.88 11.54 -0.26
C LYS A 252 -28.74 10.82 -1.30
N THR A 253 -29.11 11.48 -2.40
CA THR A 253 -29.85 10.84 -3.50
C THR A 253 -29.05 9.68 -4.11
N ILE A 254 -27.77 9.90 -4.42
CA ILE A 254 -26.87 8.86 -4.95
C ILE A 254 -26.77 7.69 -3.97
N HIS A 255 -26.53 7.98 -2.69
CA HIS A 255 -26.40 6.95 -1.66
C HIS A 255 -27.68 6.11 -1.51
N ASN A 256 -28.86 6.71 -1.63
CA ASN A 256 -30.13 5.97 -1.59
C ASN A 256 -30.30 5.06 -2.80
N ASN A 257 -29.92 5.50 -3.99
CA ASN A 257 -29.97 4.66 -5.20
C ASN A 257 -29.00 3.48 -5.10
N ILE A 258 -27.76 3.75 -4.67
CA ILE A 258 -26.76 2.71 -4.40
C ILE A 258 -27.25 1.76 -3.31
N SER A 259 -27.93 2.26 -2.26
CA SER A 259 -28.46 1.42 -1.19
C SER A 259 -29.41 0.35 -1.73
N LYS A 260 -30.37 0.77 -2.58
CA LYS A 260 -31.33 -0.15 -3.22
C LYS A 260 -30.64 -1.16 -4.14
N TYR A 261 -29.66 -0.72 -4.92
CA TYR A 261 -28.86 -1.61 -5.77
C TYR A 261 -28.15 -2.68 -4.94
N LEU A 262 -27.44 -2.27 -3.88
CA LEU A 262 -26.72 -3.19 -3.01
C LEU A 262 -27.64 -4.15 -2.26
N GLU A 263 -28.83 -3.72 -1.84
CA GLU A 263 -29.85 -4.63 -1.29
C GLU A 263 -30.20 -5.74 -2.30
N SER A 264 -30.40 -5.39 -3.57
CA SER A 264 -30.66 -6.39 -4.61
C SER A 264 -29.47 -7.32 -4.83
N VAL A 265 -28.23 -6.80 -4.80
CA VAL A 265 -27.02 -7.63 -4.91
C VAL A 265 -26.92 -8.60 -3.74
N PHE A 266 -27.06 -8.13 -2.51
CA PHE A 266 -26.93 -9.00 -1.33
C PHE A 266 -28.03 -10.07 -1.24
N ASN A 267 -29.21 -9.81 -1.79
CA ASN A 267 -30.30 -10.78 -1.85
C ASN A 267 -30.16 -11.82 -2.97
N MET A 268 -29.35 -11.57 -4.01
CA MET A 268 -29.22 -12.47 -5.16
C MET A 268 -27.99 -13.39 -5.08
N VAL A 269 -26.95 -12.99 -4.35
CA VAL A 269 -25.71 -13.77 -4.22
C VAL A 269 -25.92 -14.99 -3.35
N GLY A 270 -25.34 -16.12 -3.74
CA GLY A 270 -25.36 -17.37 -2.98
C GLY A 270 -24.38 -17.34 -1.79
N ASP A 271 -24.50 -18.34 -0.91
CA ASP A 271 -23.68 -18.44 0.30
C ASP A 271 -22.18 -18.62 0.02
N ASN A 272 -21.83 -19.21 -1.12
CA ASN A 272 -20.44 -19.45 -1.54
C ASN A 272 -19.85 -18.29 -2.38
N ASP A 273 -20.66 -17.29 -2.72
CA ASP A 273 -20.24 -16.19 -3.59
C ASP A 273 -19.51 -15.11 -2.80
N VAL A 274 -18.69 -14.34 -3.52
CA VAL A 274 -17.89 -13.27 -2.96
C VAL A 274 -18.25 -11.94 -3.60
N VAL A 275 -18.59 -10.96 -2.77
CA VAL A 275 -18.84 -9.58 -3.21
C VAL A 275 -17.70 -8.68 -2.73
N TYR A 276 -17.03 -8.03 -3.67
CA TYR A 276 -16.10 -6.94 -3.39
C TYR A 276 -16.80 -5.61 -3.62
N ILE A 277 -16.65 -4.68 -2.69
CA ILE A 277 -17.02 -3.28 -2.89
C ILE A 277 -15.77 -2.45 -2.64
N ALA A 278 -15.25 -1.82 -3.68
CA ALA A 278 -13.98 -1.11 -3.63
C ALA A 278 -14.10 0.28 -4.22
N SER A 279 -13.30 1.21 -3.71
CA SER A 279 -13.03 2.45 -4.41
C SER A 279 -11.71 2.34 -5.16
N SER A 280 -11.73 2.37 -6.49
CA SER A 280 -10.46 2.27 -7.24
C SER A 280 -9.49 3.42 -6.95
N PHE A 281 -10.04 4.59 -6.59
CA PHE A 281 -9.30 5.79 -6.20
C PHE A 281 -10.14 6.60 -5.18
N PRO A 282 -9.54 7.22 -4.15
CA PRO A 282 -10.29 7.98 -3.15
C PRO A 282 -10.85 9.29 -3.74
N SER A 283 -11.76 9.95 -3.02
CA SER A 283 -12.24 11.27 -3.45
C SER A 283 -11.08 12.27 -3.64
N LYS A 284 -11.23 13.23 -4.56
CA LYS A 284 -10.19 14.26 -4.76
C LYS A 284 -9.83 15.00 -3.47
N LEU A 285 -10.83 15.25 -2.62
CA LEU A 285 -10.65 15.90 -1.33
C LEU A 285 -9.81 15.05 -0.37
N ALA A 286 -10.13 13.75 -0.23
CA ALA A 286 -9.37 12.82 0.59
C ALA A 286 -7.91 12.70 0.10
N TYR A 287 -7.73 12.60 -1.23
CA TYR A 287 -6.40 12.53 -1.82
C TYR A 287 -5.54 13.79 -1.53
N LYS A 288 -6.15 14.97 -1.58
CA LYS A 288 -5.51 16.25 -1.21
C LYS A 288 -5.14 16.28 0.27
N ASN A 289 -5.99 15.73 1.13
CA ASN A 289 -5.79 15.65 2.58
C ASN A 289 -4.86 14.51 3.03
N LYS A 290 -4.14 13.85 2.11
CA LYS A 290 -3.24 12.71 2.37
C LYS A 290 -3.94 11.42 2.80
N GLU A 291 -5.27 11.35 2.78
CA GLU A 291 -6.06 10.13 2.94
C GLU A 291 -6.10 9.35 1.60
N ARG A 292 -4.94 8.89 1.13
CA ARG A 292 -4.83 8.30 -0.23
C ARG A 292 -5.02 6.79 -0.31
N LEU A 293 -5.27 6.13 0.83
CA LEU A 293 -5.64 4.72 0.81
C LEU A 293 -7.15 4.60 0.57
N SER A 294 -7.52 3.81 -0.43
CA SER A 294 -8.92 3.60 -0.80
C SER A 294 -9.57 2.50 0.04
N PRO A 295 -10.85 2.61 0.40
CA PRO A 295 -11.56 1.49 1.01
C PRO A 295 -11.75 0.32 0.03
N ILE A 296 -11.64 -0.90 0.56
CA ILE A 296 -12.09 -2.14 -0.07
C ILE A 296 -12.77 -3.02 0.98
N ILE A 297 -13.89 -3.62 0.61
CA ILE A 297 -14.71 -4.49 1.45
C ILE A 297 -14.88 -5.81 0.71
N LYS A 298 -14.66 -6.93 1.39
CA LYS A 298 -14.90 -8.28 0.90
C LYS A 298 -15.95 -8.95 1.77
N PHE A 299 -17.08 -9.31 1.17
CA PHE A 299 -18.12 -10.11 1.79
C PHE A 299 -17.93 -11.57 1.39
N LYS A 300 -17.55 -12.39 2.36
CA LYS A 300 -17.38 -13.84 2.23
C LYS A 300 -17.80 -14.51 3.53
N GLY A 301 -18.79 -15.40 3.47
CA GLY A 301 -19.42 -15.98 4.65
C GLY A 301 -20.07 -14.93 5.55
N ASN A 302 -20.19 -15.25 6.84
CA ASN A 302 -20.95 -14.48 7.84
C ASN A 302 -20.10 -13.80 8.91
N GLU A 303 -18.78 -13.76 8.73
CA GLU A 303 -17.86 -13.17 9.68
C GLU A 303 -17.45 -11.76 9.26
N LYS A 304 -16.93 -10.97 10.21
CA LYS A 304 -16.39 -9.63 9.97
C LYS A 304 -14.98 -9.46 10.50
N GLY A 305 -14.25 -8.56 9.86
CA GLY A 305 -12.87 -8.30 10.26
C GLY A 305 -12.10 -7.37 9.35
N LEU A 306 -10.78 -7.58 9.31
CA LEU A 306 -9.83 -6.86 8.48
C LEU A 306 -9.32 -7.75 7.34
N LEU A 307 -9.05 -7.11 6.21
CA LEU A 307 -8.23 -7.66 5.14
C LEU A 307 -6.76 -7.42 5.46
N SER A 308 -5.96 -8.48 5.37
CA SER A 308 -4.50 -8.43 5.48
C SER A 308 -3.89 -9.14 4.27
N SER A 309 -2.69 -8.73 3.87
CA SER A 309 -1.98 -9.32 2.74
C SER A 309 -0.50 -9.42 3.05
N SER A 310 0.16 -10.49 2.58
CA SER A 310 1.61 -10.64 2.74
C SER A 310 2.42 -9.63 1.91
N THR A 311 1.77 -8.92 0.97
CA THR A 311 2.33 -7.78 0.24
C THR A 311 2.65 -6.62 1.20
N THR A 312 1.72 -6.29 2.10
CA THR A 312 1.86 -5.15 3.02
C THR A 312 2.35 -5.58 4.41
N ARG A 313 2.02 -6.80 4.84
CA ARG A 313 2.27 -7.34 6.19
C ARG A 313 1.73 -6.43 7.29
N ARG A 314 0.56 -5.85 7.02
CA ARG A 314 -0.15 -4.92 7.90
C ARG A 314 -1.63 -5.25 7.87
N ASP A 315 -2.18 -5.57 9.03
CA ASP A 315 -3.61 -5.83 9.13
C ASP A 315 -4.40 -4.56 8.82
N GLY A 316 -5.43 -4.71 7.99
CA GLY A 316 -6.25 -3.62 7.51
C GLY A 316 -5.64 -2.82 6.36
N ILE A 317 -4.40 -3.08 5.93
CA ILE A 317 -3.77 -2.41 4.78
C ILE A 317 -3.47 -3.44 3.70
N VAL A 318 -3.96 -3.23 2.48
CA VAL A 318 -3.70 -4.11 1.32
C VAL A 318 -3.19 -3.30 0.14
N ALA A 319 -2.76 -3.93 -0.94
CA ALA A 319 -2.39 -3.24 -2.17
C ALA A 319 -3.39 -3.55 -3.30
N ASN A 320 -3.56 -2.62 -4.24
CA ASN A 320 -4.41 -2.83 -5.42
C ASN A 320 -3.98 -4.07 -6.23
N ILE A 321 -2.67 -4.35 -6.31
CA ILE A 321 -2.12 -5.54 -6.97
C ILE A 321 -2.58 -6.86 -6.34
N ASP A 322 -3.07 -6.84 -5.10
CA ASP A 322 -3.57 -8.02 -4.41
C ASP A 322 -4.99 -8.41 -4.86
N VAL A 323 -5.78 -7.45 -5.38
CA VAL A 323 -7.19 -7.64 -5.71
C VAL A 323 -7.37 -8.76 -6.74
N GLY A 324 -6.67 -8.69 -7.88
CA GLY A 324 -6.80 -9.72 -8.91
C GLY A 324 -6.29 -11.08 -8.45
N VAL A 325 -5.26 -11.13 -7.61
CA VAL A 325 -4.73 -12.38 -7.05
C VAL A 325 -5.73 -13.01 -6.09
N ASP A 326 -6.38 -12.20 -5.26
CA ASP A 326 -7.43 -12.67 -4.35
C ASP A 326 -8.66 -13.16 -5.11
N ILE A 327 -9.08 -12.48 -6.19
CA ILE A 327 -10.17 -12.95 -7.06
C ILE A 327 -9.82 -14.31 -7.69
N LEU A 328 -8.60 -14.49 -8.22
CA LEU A 328 -8.19 -15.80 -8.75
C LEU A 328 -8.20 -16.89 -7.68
N ASN A 329 -7.78 -16.56 -6.46
CA ASN A 329 -7.77 -17.49 -5.34
C ASN A 329 -9.18 -17.95 -4.95
N GLU A 330 -10.22 -17.12 -5.13
CA GLU A 330 -11.62 -17.54 -4.92
C GLU A 330 -12.07 -18.63 -5.92
N PHE A 331 -11.47 -18.67 -7.11
CA PHE A 331 -11.67 -19.74 -8.10
C PHE A 331 -10.65 -20.89 -7.97
N GLY A 332 -9.79 -20.88 -6.93
CA GLY A 332 -8.72 -21.87 -6.77
C GLY A 332 -7.62 -21.76 -7.83
N LEU A 333 -7.48 -20.60 -8.47
CA LEU A 333 -6.48 -20.33 -9.51
C LEU A 333 -5.29 -19.55 -8.95
N GLU A 334 -4.13 -19.76 -9.57
CA GLU A 334 -2.90 -19.00 -9.31
C GLU A 334 -2.26 -18.56 -10.63
N ASN A 335 -1.67 -17.37 -10.65
CA ASN A 335 -0.88 -16.88 -11.78
C ASN A 335 0.52 -16.45 -11.31
N LYS A 336 1.55 -17.14 -11.79
CA LYS A 336 2.96 -16.92 -11.39
C LYS A 336 3.53 -15.57 -11.84
N SER A 337 2.92 -14.94 -12.84
CA SER A 337 3.31 -13.60 -13.33
C SER A 337 2.78 -12.48 -12.44
N MET A 338 1.74 -12.75 -11.62
CA MET A 338 1.20 -11.79 -10.67
C MET A 338 2.03 -11.81 -9.38
N VAL A 339 2.41 -10.63 -8.89
CA VAL A 339 3.25 -10.46 -7.70
C VAL A 339 2.45 -10.16 -6.44
N GLY A 340 1.18 -9.76 -6.60
CA GLY A 340 0.23 -9.58 -5.50
C GLY A 340 -0.04 -10.87 -4.72
N ARG A 341 -0.81 -10.75 -3.64
CA ARG A 341 -1.06 -11.84 -2.69
C ARG A 341 -2.53 -11.92 -2.32
N ALA A 342 -3.05 -13.15 -2.19
CA ALA A 342 -4.41 -13.38 -1.71
C ALA A 342 -4.60 -12.82 -0.29
N TYR A 343 -5.83 -12.45 0.04
CA TYR A 343 -6.16 -11.87 1.33
C TYR A 343 -6.23 -12.93 2.42
N SER A 344 -5.67 -12.57 3.57
CA SER A 344 -5.91 -13.22 4.85
C SER A 344 -7.03 -12.49 5.58
N LEU A 345 -7.97 -13.25 6.13
CA LEU A 345 -9.14 -12.75 6.83
C LEU A 345 -8.85 -12.72 8.34
N ILE A 346 -8.75 -11.53 8.93
CA ILE A 346 -8.43 -11.36 10.35
C ILE A 346 -9.69 -10.90 11.08
N GLN A 347 -10.25 -11.75 11.95
CA GLN A 347 -11.45 -11.41 12.71
C GLN A 347 -11.22 -10.17 13.58
N LYS A 348 -12.13 -9.19 13.49
CA LYS A 348 -12.09 -7.96 14.27
C LYS A 348 -13.45 -7.27 14.28
N ASP A 349 -14.01 -7.09 15.47
CA ASP A 349 -15.37 -6.55 15.60
C ASP A 349 -15.48 -5.05 15.34
N ASP A 350 -14.45 -4.29 15.72
CA ASP A 350 -14.29 -2.85 15.58
C ASP A 350 -13.53 -2.47 14.29
N ASN A 351 -13.69 -3.25 13.22
CA ASN A 351 -12.95 -3.10 11.96
C ASN A 351 -13.04 -1.68 11.36
N VAL A 352 -14.23 -1.09 11.35
CA VAL A 352 -14.54 0.26 10.87
C VAL A 352 -13.77 1.34 11.65
N ASP A 353 -13.90 1.34 12.97
CA ASP A 353 -13.32 2.36 13.83
C ASP A 353 -11.80 2.27 13.82
N PHE A 354 -11.27 1.05 13.85
CA PHE A 354 -9.85 0.78 13.72
C PHE A 354 -9.27 1.32 12.41
N LEU A 355 -9.89 1.01 11.27
CA LEU A 355 -9.40 1.49 9.97
C LEU A 355 -9.49 3.00 9.83
N SER A 356 -10.56 3.61 10.35
CA SER A 356 -10.72 5.06 10.34
C SER A 356 -9.63 5.75 11.17
N TYR A 357 -9.34 5.19 12.35
CA TYR A 357 -8.26 5.65 13.22
C TYR A 357 -6.88 5.50 12.57
N GLU A 358 -6.59 4.33 11.98
CA GLU A 358 -5.31 4.06 11.32
C GLU A 358 -5.12 4.95 10.08
N LEU A 359 -6.17 5.21 9.30
CA LEU A 359 -6.11 6.13 8.17
C LEU A 359 -5.78 7.55 8.61
N GLU A 360 -6.47 8.07 9.64
CA GLU A 360 -6.24 9.42 10.19
C GLU A 360 -4.80 9.55 10.70
N LYS A 361 -4.31 8.54 11.43
CA LYS A 361 -2.94 8.49 11.93
C LYS A 361 -1.91 8.52 10.80
N MET A 362 -2.08 7.67 9.77
CA MET A 362 -1.16 7.62 8.64
C MET A 362 -1.19 8.91 7.82
N ALA A 363 -2.37 9.48 7.59
CA ALA A 363 -2.53 10.74 6.86
C ALA A 363 -1.82 11.90 7.60
N THR A 364 -1.97 11.97 8.93
CA THR A 364 -1.25 12.92 9.76
C THR A 364 0.26 12.76 9.66
N ILE A 365 0.79 11.53 9.78
CA ILE A 365 2.22 11.25 9.61
C ILE A 365 2.70 11.73 8.25
N SER A 366 2.00 11.38 7.17
CA SER A 366 2.38 11.77 5.80
C SER A 366 2.35 13.29 5.61
N ASN A 367 1.43 13.99 6.28
CA ASN A 367 1.30 15.45 6.22
C ASN A 367 2.48 16.16 6.91
N ILE A 368 2.81 15.77 8.14
CA ILE A 368 3.87 16.44 8.92
C ILE A 368 5.29 15.97 8.57
N ARG A 369 5.44 14.79 7.93
CA ARG A 369 6.73 14.13 7.68
C ARG A 369 7.76 15.05 7.04
N SER A 370 7.44 15.65 5.91
CA SER A 370 8.39 16.49 5.17
C SER A 370 8.86 17.67 6.02
N THR A 371 7.93 18.35 6.71
CA THR A 371 8.25 19.47 7.59
C THR A 371 9.14 19.05 8.75
N VAL A 372 8.78 17.98 9.46
CA VAL A 372 9.53 17.52 10.64
C VAL A 372 10.92 17.03 10.25
N VAL A 373 11.02 16.18 9.24
CA VAL A 373 12.29 15.59 8.80
C VAL A 373 13.21 16.66 8.20
N ASN A 374 12.72 17.52 7.31
CA ASN A 374 13.56 18.56 6.69
C ASN A 374 14.00 19.62 7.70
N THR A 375 13.15 19.99 8.65
CA THR A 375 13.54 20.90 9.74
C THR A 375 14.65 20.28 10.58
N PHE A 376 14.49 19.01 10.97
CA PHE A 376 15.53 18.28 11.70
C PHE A 376 16.85 18.20 10.92
N VAL A 377 16.81 17.72 9.68
CA VAL A 377 17.99 17.57 8.82
C VAL A 377 18.64 18.92 8.57
N GLY A 378 17.85 19.97 8.33
CA GLY A 378 18.33 21.34 8.13
C GLY A 378 19.06 21.87 9.36
N VAL A 379 18.47 21.73 10.56
CA VAL A 379 19.10 22.17 11.82
C VAL A 379 20.42 21.45 12.06
N VAL A 380 20.48 20.12 11.89
CA VAL A 380 21.72 19.35 12.10
C VAL A 380 22.77 19.72 11.06
N SER A 381 22.40 19.81 9.79
CA SER A 381 23.32 20.13 8.69
C SER A 381 23.91 21.53 8.84
N VAL A 382 23.08 22.53 9.14
CA VAL A 382 23.52 23.90 9.41
C VAL A 382 24.45 23.93 10.62
N SER A 383 24.14 23.18 11.68
CA SER A 383 24.99 23.09 12.87
C SER A 383 26.36 22.49 12.57
N TRP A 384 26.44 21.49 11.68
CA TRP A 384 27.71 20.94 11.20
C TRP A 384 28.52 21.93 10.37
N VAL A 385 27.88 22.63 9.43
CA VAL A 385 28.55 23.66 8.62
C VAL A 385 29.08 24.78 9.51
N ILE A 386 28.26 25.29 10.43
CA ILE A 386 28.68 26.31 11.41
C ILE A 386 29.80 25.75 12.30
N GLY A 387 29.70 24.50 12.74
CA GLY A 387 30.75 23.84 13.51
C GLY A 387 32.09 23.76 12.77
N MET A 388 32.06 23.36 11.50
CA MET A 388 33.24 23.30 10.64
C MET A 388 33.88 24.69 10.47
N VAL A 389 33.07 25.70 10.12
CA VAL A 389 33.54 27.09 9.98
C VAL A 389 34.10 27.62 11.31
N ALA A 390 33.42 27.33 12.43
CA ALA A 390 33.86 27.73 13.75
C ALA A 390 35.22 27.11 14.13
N ILE A 391 35.46 25.85 13.74
CA ILE A 391 36.76 25.18 13.92
C ILE A 391 37.86 25.88 13.10
N LEU A 392 37.57 26.19 11.82
CA LEU A 392 38.53 26.86 10.93
C LEU A 392 38.92 28.26 11.42
N PHE A 393 37.97 29.02 11.97
CA PHE A 393 38.19 30.37 12.48
C PHE A 393 38.31 30.45 14.02
N ARG A 394 38.58 29.34 14.71
CA ARG A 394 38.51 29.23 16.18
C ARG A 394 39.27 30.33 16.94
N ASN A 395 40.37 30.83 16.37
CA ASN A 395 41.24 31.84 16.98
C ASN A 395 40.69 33.27 16.84
N ARG A 396 39.68 33.50 15.99
CA ARG A 396 39.09 34.81 15.71
C ARG A 396 37.70 34.99 16.32
N ILE A 397 37.18 33.98 17.03
CA ILE A 397 35.81 33.98 17.57
C ILE A 397 35.81 34.52 19.00
N PRO A 398 35.11 35.63 19.28
CA PRO A 398 34.88 36.09 20.64
C PRO A 398 33.96 35.10 21.39
N ASN A 399 34.22 34.84 22.67
CA ASN A 399 33.45 33.88 23.50
C ASN A 399 33.37 32.45 22.92
N LYS A 400 34.45 31.97 22.31
CA LYS A 400 34.54 30.65 21.64
C LYS A 400 33.90 29.50 22.45
N ASP A 401 34.11 29.43 23.76
CA ASP A 401 33.63 28.31 24.57
C ASP A 401 32.10 28.24 24.64
N LYS A 402 31.42 29.40 24.68
CA LYS A 402 29.95 29.45 24.61
C LYS A 402 29.45 29.02 23.24
N VAL A 403 30.11 29.47 22.17
CA VAL A 403 29.76 29.13 20.78
C VAL A 403 29.89 27.62 20.55
N PHE A 404 31.03 27.02 20.91
CA PHE A 404 31.25 25.59 20.77
C PHE A 404 30.30 24.75 21.63
N ASN A 405 29.95 25.20 22.85
CA ASN A 405 28.95 24.51 23.67
C ASN A 405 27.57 24.49 23.01
N VAL A 406 27.11 25.61 22.46
CA VAL A 406 25.80 25.66 21.76
C VAL A 406 25.80 24.75 20.55
N ILE A 407 26.84 24.83 19.70
CA ILE A 407 26.98 23.96 18.51
C ILE A 407 26.96 22.49 18.91
N LYS A 408 27.68 22.14 19.98
CA LYS A 408 27.74 20.76 20.50
C LYS A 408 26.36 20.24 20.90
N GLU A 409 25.54 21.04 21.59
CA GLU A 409 24.19 20.61 21.97
C GLU A 409 23.29 20.39 20.74
N PHE A 410 23.40 21.20 19.69
CA PHE A 410 22.69 20.95 18.44
C PHE A 410 23.16 19.67 17.73
N ILE A 411 24.46 19.36 17.77
CA ILE A 411 24.99 18.11 17.22
C ILE A 411 24.45 16.89 17.99
N LYS A 412 24.32 16.99 19.32
CA LYS A 412 23.71 15.91 20.12
C LYS A 412 22.26 15.63 19.73
N LEU A 413 21.49 16.65 19.34
CA LEU A 413 20.15 16.43 18.81
C LEU A 413 20.19 15.51 17.57
N GLY A 414 21.22 15.60 16.73
CA GLY A 414 21.43 14.67 15.61
C GLY A 414 21.47 13.19 16.01
N ILE A 415 21.96 12.87 17.21
CA ILE A 415 22.04 11.50 17.74
C ILE A 415 20.75 11.11 18.49
N ILE A 416 20.12 12.05 19.20
CA ILE A 416 18.92 11.81 20.01
C ILE A 416 17.67 11.68 19.13
N MET A 417 17.54 12.48 18.08
CA MET A 417 16.32 12.58 17.29
C MET A 417 15.91 11.29 16.57
N PRO A 418 16.82 10.47 16.00
CA PRO A 418 16.44 9.16 15.47
C PRO A 418 15.75 8.26 16.49
N LEU A 419 16.19 8.29 17.76
CA LEU A 419 15.54 7.58 18.85
C LEU A 419 14.18 8.19 19.20
N VAL A 420 14.08 9.52 19.26
CA VAL A 420 12.80 10.22 19.49
C VAL A 420 11.77 9.80 18.45
N PHE A 421 12.13 9.84 17.17
CA PHE A 421 11.21 9.46 16.09
C PHE A 421 10.83 7.99 16.13
N LEU A 422 11.74 7.12 16.59
CA LEU A 422 11.47 5.69 16.73
C LEU A 422 10.54 5.40 17.91
N LEU A 423 10.60 6.19 18.99
CA LEU A 423 9.75 6.03 20.18
C LEU A 423 8.42 6.78 20.06
N ALA A 424 8.32 7.79 19.20
CA ALA A 424 7.09 8.57 19.00
C ALA A 424 5.83 7.72 18.75
N PRO A 425 5.87 6.58 18.04
CA PRO A 425 4.71 5.71 17.84
C PRO A 425 4.15 5.05 19.11
N ILE A 426 4.91 4.99 20.22
CA ILE A 426 4.46 4.40 21.48
C ILE A 426 3.23 5.14 22.03
N PHE A 427 3.17 6.46 21.82
CA PHE A 427 2.05 7.27 22.29
C PHE A 427 0.77 7.08 21.47
N ASN A 428 0.87 6.46 20.29
CA ASN A 428 -0.24 6.24 19.36
C ASN A 428 -1.09 7.52 19.20
N PHE A 429 -0.43 8.63 18.91
CA PHE A 429 -1.12 9.89 18.63
C PHE A 429 -1.61 9.90 17.18
N LYS A 430 -2.74 10.55 16.93
CA LYS A 430 -3.34 10.66 15.59
C LYS A 430 -3.41 12.08 15.05
N THR A 431 -3.29 13.10 15.91
CA THR A 431 -3.40 14.51 15.51
C THR A 431 -2.03 15.17 15.35
N PRO A 432 -1.87 16.14 14.43
CA PRO A 432 -0.59 16.83 14.23
C PRO A 432 -0.03 17.47 15.51
N VAL A 433 -0.91 18.09 16.29
CA VAL A 433 -0.55 18.78 17.54
C VAL A 433 -0.05 17.78 18.58
N SER A 434 -0.79 16.68 18.82
CA SER A 434 -0.38 15.67 19.81
C SER A 434 0.93 14.98 19.41
N MET A 435 1.11 14.65 18.13
CA MET A 435 2.39 14.10 17.64
C MET A 435 3.55 15.07 17.85
N THR A 436 3.37 16.34 17.50
CA THR A 436 4.44 17.35 17.64
C THR A 436 4.81 17.57 19.11
N ILE A 437 3.82 17.69 19.99
CA ILE A 437 4.04 17.79 21.44
C ILE A 437 4.75 16.53 21.97
N GLY A 438 4.32 15.34 21.52
CA GLY A 438 4.95 14.07 21.89
C GLY A 438 6.43 14.02 21.52
N ILE A 439 6.79 14.47 20.31
CA ILE A 439 8.18 14.57 19.86
C ILE A 439 8.98 15.54 20.73
N ILE A 440 8.43 16.73 21.03
CA ILE A 440 9.11 17.74 21.85
C ILE A 440 9.34 17.21 23.27
N ILE A 441 8.31 16.66 23.91
CA ILE A 441 8.40 16.12 25.27
C ILE A 441 9.41 14.97 25.33
N THR A 442 9.36 14.05 24.36
CA THR A 442 10.29 12.92 24.30
C THR A 442 11.73 13.41 24.08
N THR A 443 11.93 14.41 23.23
CA THR A 443 13.25 15.03 23.00
C THR A 443 13.79 15.64 24.30
N LEU A 444 12.97 16.41 25.01
CA LEU A 444 13.36 17.04 26.28
C LEU A 444 13.66 15.98 27.36
N ALA A 445 12.82 14.95 27.46
CA ALA A 445 13.00 13.87 28.42
C ALA A 445 14.32 13.10 28.18
N LEU A 446 14.59 12.69 26.94
CA LEU A 446 15.85 12.02 26.59
C LEU A 446 17.06 12.93 26.78
N TYR A 447 16.95 14.21 26.39
CA TYR A 447 18.02 15.18 26.60
C TYR A 447 18.37 15.36 28.08
N LEU A 448 17.36 15.55 28.94
CA LEU A 448 17.54 15.68 30.39
C LEU A 448 18.08 14.38 31.00
N LEU A 449 17.56 13.22 30.60
CA LEU A 449 18.04 11.92 31.04
C LEU A 449 19.54 11.76 30.74
N GLY A 450 19.97 12.12 29.52
CA GLY A 450 21.37 12.07 29.13
C GLY A 450 22.27 12.95 29.99
N ARG A 451 21.82 14.16 30.31
CA ARG A 451 22.55 15.09 31.20
C ARG A 451 22.65 14.60 32.64
N VAL A 452 21.63 13.90 33.14
CA VAL A 452 21.64 13.34 34.50
C VAL A 452 22.56 12.12 34.59
N LEU A 453 22.51 11.22 33.60
CA LEU A 453 23.27 9.97 33.61
C LEU A 453 24.76 10.17 33.30
N PHE A 454 25.10 11.10 32.41
CA PHE A 454 26.47 11.26 31.93
C PHE A 454 26.91 12.73 31.99
N LYS A 455 28.01 12.99 32.70
CA LYS A 455 28.70 14.29 32.67
C LYS A 455 29.58 14.46 31.42
N ASP A 456 29.94 13.36 30.77
CA ASP A 456 30.76 13.33 29.56
C ASP A 456 29.85 13.21 28.34
N ASP A 457 29.98 14.17 27.43
CA ASP A 457 29.13 14.28 26.24
C ASP A 457 29.35 13.16 25.23
N LEU A 458 30.57 12.62 25.11
CA LEU A 458 30.82 11.46 24.24
C LEU A 458 30.14 10.23 24.81
N LYS A 459 30.20 10.01 26.13
CA LYS A 459 29.45 8.91 26.77
C LYS A 459 27.95 9.06 26.57
N GLN A 460 27.42 10.29 26.70
CA GLN A 460 26.02 10.59 26.44
C GLN A 460 25.61 10.22 24.99
N MET A 461 26.38 10.67 24.00
CA MET A 461 26.09 10.38 22.59
C MET A 461 26.23 8.88 22.27
N GLY A 462 27.27 8.22 22.79
CA GLY A 462 27.46 6.77 22.63
C GLY A 462 26.33 5.94 23.26
N PHE A 463 25.81 6.37 24.41
CA PHE A 463 24.67 5.75 25.06
C PHE A 463 23.40 5.83 24.22
N PHE A 464 23.05 7.01 23.69
CA PHE A 464 21.88 7.13 22.83
C PHE A 464 22.04 6.38 21.51
N ALA A 465 23.23 6.39 20.90
CA ALA A 465 23.49 5.58 19.72
C ALA A 465 23.31 4.07 19.99
N LEU A 466 23.75 3.60 21.16
CA LEU A 466 23.56 2.21 21.58
C LEU A 466 22.09 1.87 21.85
N ILE A 467 21.34 2.75 22.51
CA ILE A 467 19.91 2.55 22.75
C ILE A 467 19.16 2.54 21.42
N THR A 468 19.45 3.46 20.51
CA THR A 468 18.80 3.51 19.20
C THR A 468 18.93 2.18 18.49
N ILE A 469 20.13 1.60 18.41
CA ILE A 469 20.27 0.31 17.75
C ILE A 469 19.59 -0.82 18.51
N LEU A 470 19.64 -0.82 19.84
CA LEU A 470 19.00 -1.84 20.66
C LEU A 470 17.47 -1.83 20.45
N VAL A 471 16.85 -0.65 20.41
CA VAL A 471 15.41 -0.50 20.13
C VAL A 471 15.09 -0.95 18.70
N ILE A 472 15.92 -0.62 17.70
CA ILE A 472 15.74 -1.09 16.31
C ILE A 472 15.76 -2.62 16.25
N VAL A 473 16.76 -3.25 16.87
CA VAL A 473 16.91 -4.71 16.87
C VAL A 473 15.70 -5.39 17.54
N ILE A 474 15.30 -4.89 18.72
CA ILE A 474 14.12 -5.39 19.44
C ILE A 474 12.87 -5.24 18.58
N ASP A 475 12.61 -4.06 18.02
CA ASP A 475 11.44 -3.82 17.18
C ASP A 475 11.41 -4.74 15.96
N CYS A 476 12.56 -4.96 15.30
CA CYS A 476 12.67 -5.88 14.17
C CYS A 476 12.34 -7.33 14.53
N ILE A 477 12.72 -7.77 15.73
CA ILE A 477 12.42 -9.12 16.23
C ILE A 477 10.92 -9.27 16.55
N PHE A 478 10.27 -8.21 17.06
CA PHE A 478 8.85 -8.22 17.46
C PHE A 478 7.88 -7.72 16.38
N GLY A 479 8.28 -7.68 15.11
CA GLY A 479 7.37 -7.43 13.98
C GLY A 479 7.31 -6.00 13.45
N THR A 480 8.29 -5.16 13.79
CA THR A 480 8.54 -3.80 13.25
C THR A 480 7.43 -2.78 13.54
N TYR A 481 6.79 -2.86 14.71
CA TYR A 481 5.67 -1.98 15.06
C TYR A 481 6.09 -0.50 15.11
N LEU A 482 7.20 -0.19 15.78
CA LEU A 482 7.73 1.17 15.85
C LEU A 482 8.19 1.63 14.47
N MET A 483 8.82 0.74 13.70
CA MET A 483 9.29 1.10 12.38
C MET A 483 8.14 1.47 11.44
N LYS A 484 7.08 0.64 11.38
CA LYS A 484 5.89 0.85 10.51
C LYS A 484 5.12 2.15 10.78
N ASN A 485 5.26 2.71 11.98
CA ASN A 485 4.48 3.85 12.45
C ASN A 485 5.31 5.13 12.68
N ASN A 486 6.63 5.09 12.46
CA ASN A 486 7.46 6.28 12.65
C ASN A 486 7.42 7.24 11.45
N ILE A 487 7.78 8.49 11.71
CA ILE A 487 7.73 9.59 10.74
C ILE A 487 8.83 9.49 9.68
N MET A 488 9.99 8.92 10.00
CA MET A 488 11.17 9.01 9.15
C MET A 488 11.22 7.89 8.08
N SER A 489 10.58 6.76 8.31
CA SER A 489 10.88 5.50 7.60
C SER A 489 9.84 5.11 6.54
N TYR A 490 8.56 5.05 6.90
CA TYR A 490 7.53 4.35 6.10
C TYR A 490 6.42 5.27 5.62
N ASP A 491 6.00 5.08 4.37
CA ASP A 491 4.80 5.69 3.83
C ASP A 491 4.00 4.63 3.03
N ALA A 492 3.07 3.98 3.74
CA ALA A 492 2.13 3.02 3.16
C ALA A 492 1.11 3.70 2.23
N ILE A 493 0.84 4.99 2.42
CA ILE A 493 -0.09 5.78 1.60
C ILE A 493 0.46 5.92 0.17
N ILE A 494 1.76 6.16 0.03
CA ILE A 494 2.43 6.27 -1.28
C ILE A 494 2.94 4.89 -1.75
N GLY A 495 2.86 3.85 -0.91
CA GLY A 495 3.33 2.50 -1.26
C GLY A 495 4.84 2.47 -1.57
N ALA A 496 5.62 3.33 -0.91
CA ALA A 496 7.09 3.34 -1.07
C ALA A 496 7.72 2.10 -0.43
N ARG A 497 7.25 1.76 0.78
CA ARG A 497 7.55 0.51 1.49
C ARG A 497 6.44 0.26 2.52
N TYR A 498 6.12 -0.99 2.82
CA TYR A 498 5.06 -1.33 3.79
C TYR A 498 5.59 -1.89 5.13
N TYR A 499 6.79 -2.51 5.13
CA TYR A 499 7.40 -3.15 6.31
C TYR A 499 8.94 -3.16 6.24
N GLY A 500 9.59 -3.56 7.34
CA GLY A 500 11.05 -3.72 7.44
C GLY A 500 11.75 -2.55 8.14
N VAL A 501 13.04 -2.32 7.84
CA VAL A 501 13.81 -1.11 8.14
C VAL A 501 13.83 -0.18 6.92
N GLY A 502 13.44 1.10 7.10
CA GLY A 502 13.46 2.11 6.03
C GLY A 502 14.88 2.51 5.63
N ASN A 503 15.06 3.10 4.45
CA ASN A 503 16.39 3.52 3.99
C ASN A 503 17.01 4.58 4.92
N GLU A 504 16.18 5.43 5.52
CA GLU A 504 16.57 6.46 6.46
C GLU A 504 17.11 5.85 7.76
N TYR A 505 16.42 4.84 8.31
CA TYR A 505 16.89 4.12 9.50
C TYR A 505 18.00 3.12 9.21
N GLU A 506 18.15 2.68 7.97
CA GLU A 506 19.28 1.86 7.58
C GLU A 506 20.59 2.63 7.80
N GLY A 507 20.66 3.89 7.38
CA GLY A 507 21.81 4.76 7.65
C GLY A 507 22.10 4.89 9.15
N VAL A 508 21.05 5.00 9.98
CA VAL A 508 21.16 5.00 11.45
C VAL A 508 21.68 3.66 11.98
N SER A 509 21.21 2.54 11.43
CA SER A 509 21.65 1.20 11.82
C SER A 509 23.10 0.90 11.45
N ILE A 510 23.66 1.59 10.46
CA ILE A 510 25.08 1.52 10.11
C ILE A 510 25.90 2.42 11.05
N ALA A 511 25.52 3.69 11.17
CA ALA A 511 26.33 4.69 11.86
C ALA A 511 26.29 4.58 13.39
N SER A 512 25.10 4.35 13.98
CA SER A 512 24.94 4.31 15.44
C SER A 512 25.75 3.20 16.11
N PRO A 513 25.79 1.95 15.59
CA PRO A 513 26.58 0.89 16.20
C PRO A 513 28.08 1.14 16.12
N ILE A 514 28.58 1.58 14.95
CA ILE A 514 30.00 1.94 14.77
C ILE A 514 30.40 2.99 15.82
N PHE A 515 29.60 4.05 15.95
CA PHE A 515 29.87 5.12 16.91
C PHE A 515 29.79 4.65 18.36
N ALA A 516 28.74 3.90 18.72
CA ALA A 516 28.56 3.34 20.06
C ALA A 516 29.69 2.39 20.46
N PHE A 517 30.09 1.48 19.57
CA PHE A 517 31.15 0.52 19.82
C PHE A 517 32.53 1.19 19.91
N ALA A 518 32.81 2.20 19.08
CA ALA A 518 34.03 2.99 19.18
C ALA A 518 34.15 3.67 20.55
N ILE A 519 33.06 4.26 21.05
CA ILE A 519 33.03 4.88 22.38
C ILE A 519 33.19 3.84 23.49
N LEU A 520 32.51 2.70 23.40
CA LEU A 520 32.63 1.62 24.37
C LEU A 520 34.07 1.10 24.46
N LEU A 521 34.75 0.88 23.33
CA LEU A 521 36.14 0.46 23.30
C LEU A 521 37.09 1.53 23.85
N ASN A 522 36.83 2.80 23.55
CA ASN A 522 37.67 3.91 24.03
C ASN A 522 37.64 4.02 25.57
N TYR A 523 36.46 3.89 26.18
CA TYR A 523 36.32 4.02 27.63
C TYR A 523 36.46 2.69 28.40
N ASN A 524 36.26 1.55 27.75
CA ASN A 524 36.37 0.22 28.37
C ASN A 524 37.34 -0.68 27.59
N LYS A 525 38.65 -0.47 27.82
CA LYS A 525 39.72 -1.25 27.18
C LYS A 525 39.71 -2.75 27.50
N LYS A 526 38.96 -3.19 28.53
CA LYS A 526 38.80 -4.60 28.90
C LYS A 526 37.69 -5.30 28.12
N LEU A 527 36.87 -4.55 27.37
CA LEU A 527 35.80 -5.13 26.57
C LEU A 527 36.41 -6.00 25.46
N PRO A 528 36.02 -7.28 25.35
CA PRO A 528 36.57 -8.15 24.32
C PRO A 528 36.13 -7.69 22.92
N LYS A 529 37.09 -7.46 22.01
CA LYS A 529 36.78 -7.07 20.62
C LYS A 529 35.85 -8.08 19.90
N TRP A 530 35.88 -9.36 20.28
CA TRP A 530 35.00 -10.38 19.71
C TRP A 530 33.51 -10.16 20.02
N SER A 531 33.15 -9.53 21.15
CA SER A 531 31.75 -9.27 21.47
C SER A 531 31.13 -8.24 20.52
N ILE A 532 31.94 -7.32 19.99
CA ILE A 532 31.54 -6.34 18.98
C ILE A 532 31.27 -7.03 17.64
N ILE A 533 32.10 -8.01 17.26
CA ILE A 533 31.86 -8.81 16.04
C ILE A 533 30.49 -9.50 16.15
N ILE A 534 30.21 -10.15 17.27
CA ILE A 534 28.92 -10.84 17.49
C ILE A 534 27.77 -9.84 17.44
N ALA A 535 27.88 -8.69 18.11
CA ALA A 535 26.84 -7.67 18.09
C ALA A 535 26.59 -7.13 16.66
N SER A 536 27.65 -6.85 15.90
CA SER A 536 27.57 -6.44 14.49
C SER A 536 26.89 -7.50 13.62
N ILE A 537 27.18 -8.78 13.81
CA ILE A 537 26.52 -9.88 13.08
C ILE A 537 25.03 -9.93 13.42
N VAL A 538 24.67 -9.83 14.71
CA VAL A 538 23.26 -9.82 15.14
C VAL A 538 22.51 -8.66 14.49
N ILE A 539 23.08 -7.45 14.54
CA ILE A 539 22.45 -6.26 13.95
C ILE A 539 22.27 -6.45 12.43
N LEU A 540 23.29 -6.94 11.73
CA LEU A 540 23.24 -7.21 10.28
C LEU A 540 22.17 -8.26 9.93
N ILE A 541 22.07 -9.34 10.71
CA ILE A 541 21.03 -10.34 10.51
C ILE A 541 19.65 -9.71 10.71
N THR A 542 19.46 -8.91 11.76
CA THR A 542 18.16 -8.30 12.03
C THR A 542 17.70 -7.30 10.96
N SER A 543 18.62 -6.51 10.37
CA SER A 543 18.29 -5.58 9.29
C SER A 543 18.03 -6.29 7.95
N ALA A 544 18.75 -7.39 7.68
CA ALA A 544 18.66 -8.11 6.41
C ALA A 544 17.53 -9.14 6.34
N TYR A 545 17.22 -9.80 7.45
CA TYR A 545 16.39 -11.02 7.44
C TYR A 545 14.96 -10.74 6.92
N PRO A 546 14.40 -11.57 6.00
CA PRO A 546 13.15 -11.26 5.31
C PRO A 546 11.93 -11.04 6.19
N THR A 547 11.84 -11.68 7.37
CA THR A 547 10.70 -11.49 8.29
C THR A 547 10.92 -10.36 9.29
N MET A 548 12.14 -9.79 9.33
CA MET A 548 12.55 -8.71 10.23
C MET A 548 12.74 -7.41 9.41
N GLY A 549 13.96 -6.92 9.26
CA GLY A 549 14.25 -5.65 8.59
C GLY A 549 14.13 -5.67 7.07
N ALA A 550 14.27 -6.82 6.41
CA ALA A 550 14.05 -7.00 4.97
C ALA A 550 14.71 -5.94 4.05
N ASN A 551 15.89 -5.43 4.40
CA ASN A 551 16.60 -4.41 3.64
C ASN A 551 17.90 -4.92 3.02
N VAL A 552 17.80 -5.58 1.86
CA VAL A 552 18.97 -6.18 1.18
C VAL A 552 20.00 -5.14 0.75
N GLY A 553 19.56 -4.01 0.16
CA GLY A 553 20.47 -2.95 -0.28
C GLY A 553 21.21 -2.29 0.88
N GLY A 554 20.51 -2.12 2.01
CA GLY A 554 21.08 -1.68 3.28
C GLY A 554 22.14 -2.64 3.83
N ALA A 555 21.80 -3.92 3.89
CA ALA A 555 22.67 -4.97 4.41
C ALA A 555 24.02 -5.07 3.67
N ILE A 556 24.04 -4.84 2.35
CA ILE A 556 25.30 -4.80 1.57
C ILE A 556 26.20 -3.67 2.08
N SER A 557 25.65 -2.46 2.23
CA SER A 557 26.38 -1.29 2.71
C SER A 557 26.83 -1.47 4.16
N GLN A 558 25.95 -2.01 5.00
CA GLN A 558 26.23 -2.31 6.40
C GLN A 558 27.35 -3.35 6.56
N THR A 559 27.38 -4.38 5.72
CA THR A 559 28.43 -5.40 5.71
C THR A 559 29.80 -4.76 5.45
N ALA A 560 29.91 -3.94 4.40
CA ALA A 560 31.16 -3.25 4.08
C ALA A 560 31.63 -2.33 5.22
N ALA A 561 30.71 -1.55 5.80
CA ALA A 561 31.01 -0.64 6.89
C ALA A 561 31.46 -1.36 8.17
N TYR A 562 30.78 -2.45 8.53
CA TYR A 562 31.14 -3.24 9.71
C TYR A 562 32.45 -4.00 9.52
N LEU A 563 32.72 -4.55 8.34
CA LEU A 563 34.01 -5.18 8.05
C LEU A 563 35.16 -4.16 8.17
N LEU A 564 35.01 -2.97 7.58
CA LEU A 564 36.00 -1.90 7.70
C LEU A 564 36.22 -1.51 9.16
N PHE A 565 35.13 -1.31 9.92
CA PHE A 565 35.23 -0.99 11.35
C PHE A 565 35.93 -2.10 12.14
N ILE A 566 35.62 -3.37 11.87
CA ILE A 566 36.26 -4.52 12.51
C ILE A 566 37.76 -4.56 12.17
N MET A 567 38.14 -4.36 10.91
CA MET A 567 39.55 -4.30 10.50
C MET A 567 40.32 -3.20 11.24
N LEU A 568 39.71 -2.01 11.38
CA LEU A 568 40.29 -0.89 12.11
C LEU A 568 40.47 -1.19 13.60
N ILE A 569 39.49 -1.79 14.28
CA ILE A 569 39.64 -2.12 15.70
C ILE A 569 40.66 -3.23 15.95
N PHE A 570 41.01 -4.05 14.95
CA PHE A 570 42.05 -5.09 15.03
C PHE A 570 43.41 -4.63 14.48
N ASP A 571 43.56 -3.34 14.15
CA ASP A 571 44.79 -2.75 13.62
C ASP A 571 45.30 -3.45 12.34
N VAL A 572 44.37 -3.96 11.52
CA VAL A 572 44.69 -4.58 10.23
C VAL A 572 45.14 -3.48 9.27
N LYS A 573 46.33 -3.62 8.69
CA LYS A 573 46.84 -2.68 7.68
C LYS A 573 45.98 -2.77 6.42
N LEU A 574 45.36 -1.64 6.07
CA LEU A 574 44.68 -1.43 4.79
C LEU A 574 45.67 -0.71 3.88
N ASP A 575 46.21 -1.40 2.88
CA ASP A 575 46.85 -0.72 1.74
C ASP A 575 45.71 -0.11 0.92
N LEU A 576 45.47 1.19 1.15
CA LEU A 576 44.45 1.99 0.46
C LEU A 576 44.97 2.54 -0.86
#